data_AF-A0A7V2WW25-F1
#
_entry.id   AF-A0A7V2WW25-F1
#
_cell.length_a   1.000
_cell.length_b   1.000
_cell.length_c   1.000
_cell.angle_alpha   90.00
_cell.angle_beta   90.00
_cell.angle_gamma   90.00
#
_symmetry.space_group_name_H-M   'P 1'
#
loop_
_entity.id
_entity.type
_entity.pdbx_description
1 polymer ?
#
loop_
_entity_poly.entity_id
_entity_poly.type
_entity_poly.pdbx_seq_one_letter_code
_entity_poly.pdbx_strand_id
1 'polypeptide(L)'
;MATFTIGIIAMKSLLKKTVAFVLLLSVFISITQADDTEIYFSSEVSRVSPNVLFVLDVSGSMDKNVAGSGGTGSGSHTITRKIIAEKDDAEEFRVGSANHKKTAYGSSDLELTLEHGEKKFVGLRFRYIRIPQGATINSAYIQFETDEVSTGAKKQIQIFTQESDNAPQFEKISRNIDTRPRGGGHVNWLPSKWHTVGERGPAQKTPNLKTIVQKVINRDGWSSGNSIVFLLKGKNDVNKNGKRVAKAYNRDDPAVAPELIIEYSGPEPKKTRLEVMQSALNTV
;
A
#
# COMPACT_ATOMS: atom_id res chain seq x y z
N MET A 1 16.74 -53.17 16.01
CA MET A 1 15.73 -52.29 16.63
C MET A 1 16.31 -51.47 17.80
N ALA A 2 17.12 -52.02 18.71
CA ALA A 2 17.63 -51.28 19.88
C ALA A 2 18.67 -50.16 19.57
N THR A 3 19.49 -50.31 18.53
CA THR A 3 20.53 -49.32 18.15
C THR A 3 19.96 -48.04 17.54
N PHE A 4 18.81 -48.12 16.87
CA PHE A 4 18.16 -46.97 16.23
C PHE A 4 17.48 -46.04 17.26
N THR A 5 16.94 -46.62 18.33
CA THR A 5 16.25 -45.87 19.40
C THR A 5 17.22 -45.04 20.24
N ILE A 6 18.44 -45.54 20.48
CA ILE A 6 19.48 -44.84 21.25
C ILE A 6 19.99 -43.59 20.48
N GLY A 7 20.13 -43.68 19.16
CA GLY A 7 20.55 -42.55 18.32
C GLY A 7 19.55 -41.39 18.32
N ILE A 8 18.25 -41.68 18.28
CA ILE A 8 17.19 -40.65 18.31
C ILE A 8 17.13 -39.95 19.68
N ILE A 9 17.37 -40.67 20.77
CA ILE A 9 17.39 -40.10 22.12
C ILE A 9 18.61 -39.19 22.31
N ALA A 10 19.79 -39.61 21.83
CA ALA A 10 21.01 -38.81 21.86
C ALA A 10 20.87 -37.52 21.04
N MET A 11 20.26 -37.59 19.85
CA MET A 11 20.06 -36.44 18.97
C MET A 11 19.05 -35.43 19.55
N LYS A 12 17.98 -35.90 20.21
CA LYS A 12 17.03 -35.03 20.92
C LYS A 12 17.66 -34.35 22.14
N SER A 13 18.55 -35.04 22.86
CA SER A 13 19.31 -34.49 23.99
C SER A 13 20.27 -33.40 23.52
N LEU A 14 20.98 -33.64 22.41
CA LEU A 14 21.88 -32.66 21.81
C LEU A 14 21.11 -31.41 21.35
N LEU A 15 20.00 -31.59 20.65
CA LEU A 15 19.16 -30.50 20.14
C LEU A 15 18.58 -29.63 21.27
N LYS A 16 18.15 -30.24 22.38
CA LYS A 16 17.68 -29.49 23.55
C LYS A 16 18.79 -28.65 24.20
N LYS A 17 20.02 -29.17 24.26
CA LYS A 17 21.16 -28.44 24.83
C LYS A 17 21.60 -27.28 23.94
N THR A 18 21.62 -27.43 22.62
CA THR A 18 21.92 -26.32 21.70
C THR A 18 20.83 -25.25 21.72
N VAL A 19 19.56 -25.63 21.76
CA VAL A 19 18.45 -24.66 21.86
C VAL A 19 18.51 -23.90 23.19
N ALA A 20 18.79 -24.58 24.30
CA ALA A 20 18.94 -23.92 25.60
C ALA A 20 20.14 -22.97 25.65
N PHE A 21 21.26 -23.33 25.03
CA PHE A 21 22.46 -22.49 24.94
C PHE A 21 22.22 -21.23 24.09
N VAL A 22 21.51 -21.36 22.96
CA VAL A 22 21.15 -20.22 22.10
C VAL A 22 20.15 -19.29 22.78
N LEU A 23 19.17 -19.84 23.53
CA LEU A 23 18.24 -19.05 24.34
C LEU A 23 18.97 -18.31 25.46
N LEU A 24 19.92 -18.95 26.15
CA LEU A 24 20.70 -18.31 27.21
C LEU A 24 21.58 -17.17 26.66
N LEU A 25 22.17 -17.34 25.47
CA LEU A 25 22.96 -16.28 24.80
C LEU A 25 22.10 -15.08 24.38
N SER A 26 20.82 -15.30 24.02
CA SER A 26 19.91 -14.22 23.61
C SER A 26 19.43 -13.32 24.75
N VAL A 27 19.54 -13.77 26.01
CA VAL A 27 19.12 -13.01 27.20
C VAL A 27 20.18 -11.99 27.65
N PHE A 28 21.43 -12.08 27.16
CA PHE A 28 22.53 -11.17 27.52
C PHE A 28 22.81 -10.06 26.50
N ILE A 29 21.96 -9.89 25.48
CA ILE A 29 22.06 -8.73 24.59
C ILE A 29 21.35 -7.56 25.26
N SER A 30 22.07 -6.86 26.14
CA SER A 30 21.66 -5.54 26.58
C SER A 30 21.66 -4.62 25.35
N ILE A 31 20.47 -4.24 24.88
CA ILE A 31 20.32 -3.18 23.89
C ILE A 31 20.76 -1.89 24.60
N THR A 32 22.00 -1.46 24.39
CA THR A 32 22.44 -0.13 24.78
C THR A 32 21.67 0.85 23.90
N GLN A 33 20.69 1.56 24.47
CA GLN A 33 20.16 2.74 23.81
C GLN A 33 21.24 3.82 23.89
N ALA A 34 21.63 4.39 22.76
CA ALA A 34 22.40 5.62 22.77
C ALA A 34 21.50 6.69 23.40
N ASP A 35 21.91 7.24 24.54
CA ASP A 35 21.12 8.21 25.33
C ASP A 35 21.25 9.63 24.76
N ASP A 36 22.32 9.94 24.03
CA ASP A 36 22.68 11.34 23.81
C ASP A 36 22.69 11.74 22.32
N THR A 37 21.87 12.73 21.99
CA THR A 37 22.08 13.65 20.85
C THR A 37 22.02 15.09 21.38
N GLU A 38 22.93 15.44 22.29
CA GLU A 38 22.99 16.80 22.84
C GLU A 38 23.89 17.72 22.02
N ILE A 39 23.50 18.99 21.91
CA ILE A 39 24.29 20.06 21.31
C ILE A 39 24.79 20.94 22.46
N TYR A 40 26.10 20.93 22.72
CA TYR A 40 26.70 21.77 23.75
C TYR A 40 26.86 23.21 23.25
N PHE A 41 26.28 24.16 23.97
CA PHE A 41 26.52 25.59 23.79
C PHE A 41 27.55 26.07 24.82
N SER A 42 28.60 26.78 24.38
CA SER A 42 29.58 27.37 25.30
C SER A 42 28.96 28.53 26.08
N SER A 43 29.22 28.62 27.38
CA SER A 43 28.82 29.75 28.24
C SER A 43 29.63 31.03 28.01
N GLU A 44 30.65 30.99 27.14
CA GLU A 44 31.49 32.12 26.77
C GLU A 44 30.77 33.03 25.76
N VAL A 45 30.66 34.32 26.08
CA VAL A 45 29.95 35.36 25.30
C VAL A 45 30.80 35.86 24.12
N SER A 46 31.40 34.95 23.36
CA SER A 46 31.85 35.30 22.01
C SER A 46 30.75 34.87 21.05
N ARG A 47 30.27 35.82 20.24
CA ARG A 47 29.15 35.59 19.30
C ARG A 47 29.64 34.71 18.15
N VAL A 48 29.71 33.40 18.39
CA VAL A 48 29.96 32.41 17.35
C VAL A 48 28.63 32.15 16.65
N SER A 49 28.59 32.34 15.33
CA SER A 49 27.45 31.97 14.47
C SER A 49 27.80 30.66 13.76
N PRO A 50 27.63 29.49 14.40
CA PRO A 50 27.91 28.22 13.73
C PRO A 50 26.91 28.01 12.59
N ASN A 51 27.41 27.56 11.44
CA ASN A 51 26.54 27.03 10.40
C ASN A 51 26.23 25.58 10.77
N VAL A 52 24.98 25.31 11.12
CA VAL A 52 24.51 23.95 11.42
C VAL A 52 23.84 23.40 10.16
N LEU A 53 24.37 22.29 9.63
CA LEU A 53 23.75 21.55 8.53
C LEU A 53 23.01 20.33 9.08
N PHE A 54 21.69 20.33 8.98
CA PHE A 54 20.88 19.15 9.25
C PHE A 54 20.73 18.33 7.97
N VAL A 55 21.19 17.08 8.00
CA VAL A 55 20.88 16.09 6.96
C VAL A 55 19.74 15.23 7.48
N LEU A 56 18.57 15.36 6.86
CA LEU A 56 17.41 14.55 7.20
C LEU A 56 17.44 13.27 6.39
N ASP A 57 17.26 12.14 7.07
CA ASP A 57 16.99 10.87 6.42
C ASP A 57 15.59 10.90 5.77
N VAL A 58 15.42 10.13 4.69
CA VAL A 58 14.14 9.89 4.00
C VAL A 58 13.73 8.41 4.07
N SER A 59 14.41 7.61 4.90
CA SER A 59 14.07 6.21 5.12
C SER A 59 12.69 6.04 5.75
N GLY A 60 12.16 4.81 5.71
CA GLY A 60 10.84 4.48 6.25
C GLY A 60 10.66 4.74 7.75
N SER A 61 11.73 5.04 8.50
CA SER A 61 11.60 5.52 9.88
C SER A 61 10.88 6.87 9.97
N MET A 62 10.94 7.67 8.91
CA MET A 62 10.29 8.97 8.79
C MET A 62 8.80 8.88 8.51
N ASP A 63 8.31 7.71 8.06
CA ASP A 63 6.88 7.42 7.85
C ASP A 63 6.13 7.10 9.15
N LYS A 64 6.83 7.04 10.29
CA LYS A 64 6.21 6.77 11.59
C LYS A 64 5.42 7.96 12.09
N ASN A 65 4.21 7.70 12.58
CA ASN A 65 3.37 8.69 13.25
C ASN A 65 4.05 9.20 14.53
N VAL A 66 3.97 10.51 14.77
CA VAL A 66 4.43 11.15 16.01
C VAL A 66 3.27 11.20 17.00
N ALA A 67 3.51 10.70 18.22
CA ALA A 67 2.51 10.77 19.29
C ALA A 67 2.16 12.23 19.61
N GLY A 68 0.88 12.51 19.88
CA GLY A 68 0.41 13.87 20.21
C GLY A 68 0.31 14.85 19.04
N SER A 69 0.72 14.46 17.82
CA SER A 69 0.69 15.36 16.65
C SER A 69 -0.66 15.44 15.91
N GLY A 70 -1.65 14.65 16.31
CA GLY A 70 -3.00 14.69 15.76
C GLY A 70 -3.96 15.41 16.71
N GLY A 71 -4.98 16.06 16.15
CA GLY A 71 -6.03 16.77 16.88
C GLY A 71 -7.25 15.89 17.18
N THR A 72 -7.93 16.20 18.30
CA THR A 72 -9.21 15.57 18.70
C THR A 72 -10.42 16.22 18.04
N GLY A 73 -10.24 17.38 17.40
CA GLY A 73 -11.28 18.08 16.66
C GLY A 73 -11.66 17.31 15.39
N SER A 74 -12.95 17.20 15.12
CA SER A 74 -13.45 16.63 13.88
C SER A 74 -13.38 17.67 12.76
N GLY A 75 -12.53 17.44 11.76
CA GLY A 75 -12.38 18.28 10.58
C GLY A 75 -12.59 17.48 9.29
N SER A 76 -12.67 18.18 8.15
CA SER A 76 -12.56 17.56 6.83
C SER A 76 -11.09 17.50 6.42
N HIS A 77 -10.63 16.34 5.99
CA HIS A 77 -9.25 16.07 5.64
C HIS A 77 -9.18 15.32 4.31
N THR A 78 -8.19 15.64 3.50
CA THR A 78 -7.88 14.91 2.26
C THR A 78 -6.56 14.19 2.41
N ILE A 79 -6.54 12.90 2.10
CA ILE A 79 -5.31 12.13 1.94
C ILE A 79 -5.13 11.73 0.49
N THR A 80 -3.88 11.79 0.03
CA THR A 80 -3.47 11.37 -1.31
C THR A 80 -2.33 10.37 -1.17
N ARG A 81 -2.47 9.21 -1.80
CA ARG A 81 -1.49 8.11 -1.70
C ARG A 81 -1.28 7.46 -3.07
N LYS A 82 -0.04 7.49 -3.54
CA LYS A 82 0.38 6.74 -4.74
C LYS A 82 0.79 5.32 -4.38
N ILE A 83 0.83 4.46 -5.39
CA ILE A 83 1.58 3.21 -5.33
C ILE A 83 3.07 3.56 -5.30
N ILE A 84 3.82 2.94 -4.39
CA ILE A 84 5.22 3.31 -4.09
C ILE A 84 6.18 2.13 -4.04
N ALA A 85 5.75 0.94 -4.47
CA ALA A 85 6.59 -0.23 -4.54
C ALA A 85 6.09 -1.18 -5.65
N GLU A 86 7.02 -1.94 -6.23
CA GLU A 86 6.74 -2.90 -7.30
C GLU A 86 5.65 -3.92 -6.93
N LYS A 87 5.59 -4.34 -5.66
CA LYS A 87 4.62 -5.35 -5.19
C LYS A 87 3.27 -4.77 -4.78
N ASP A 88 3.07 -3.48 -5.00
CA ASP A 88 1.85 -2.77 -4.62
C ASP A 88 0.89 -2.58 -5.81
N ASP A 89 1.31 -2.86 -7.04
CA ASP A 89 0.40 -3.20 -8.13
C ASP A 89 0.73 -4.57 -8.74
N ALA A 90 -0.31 -5.28 -9.12
CA ALA A 90 -0.17 -6.61 -9.66
C ALA A 90 -1.32 -6.93 -10.61
N GLU A 91 -1.05 -7.88 -11.49
CA GLU A 91 -2.00 -8.38 -12.44
C GLU A 91 -2.12 -9.88 -12.36
N GLU A 92 -3.30 -10.40 -12.60
CA GLU A 92 -3.55 -11.82 -12.63
C GLU A 92 -4.43 -12.20 -13.81
N PHE A 93 -3.94 -13.18 -14.56
CA PHE A 93 -4.55 -13.68 -15.77
C PHE A 93 -5.30 -14.98 -15.51
N ARG A 94 -6.46 -15.14 -16.15
CA ARG A 94 -7.18 -16.41 -16.17
C ARG A 94 -7.49 -16.83 -17.60
N VAL A 95 -6.53 -17.58 -18.16
CA VAL A 95 -6.66 -18.32 -19.41
C VAL A 95 -7.49 -19.59 -19.17
N GLY A 96 -8.23 -20.04 -20.19
CA GLY A 96 -9.07 -21.25 -20.18
C GLY A 96 -8.36 -22.60 -19.96
N SER A 97 -7.15 -22.63 -19.41
CA SER A 97 -6.46 -23.85 -19.00
C SER A 97 -5.76 -23.64 -17.65
N ALA A 98 -5.78 -24.64 -16.78
CA ALA A 98 -5.38 -24.54 -15.37
C ALA A 98 -3.92 -24.09 -15.11
N ASN A 99 -3.11 -23.99 -16.17
CA ASN A 99 -1.64 -23.85 -16.10
C ASN A 99 -1.12 -22.42 -16.35
N HIS A 100 -1.99 -21.43 -16.58
CA HIS A 100 -1.59 -20.02 -16.82
C HIS A 100 -2.19 -19.03 -15.81
N LYS A 101 -2.39 -19.46 -14.56
CA LYS A 101 -2.82 -18.59 -13.46
C LYS A 101 -1.59 -18.04 -12.77
N LYS A 102 -1.09 -16.91 -13.25
CA LYS A 102 0.09 -16.26 -12.66
C LYS A 102 -0.31 -14.86 -12.21
N THR A 103 -0.05 -14.56 -10.94
CA THR A 103 0.03 -13.18 -10.49
C THR A 103 1.41 -12.65 -10.85
N ALA A 104 1.43 -11.56 -11.60
CA ALA A 104 2.64 -10.83 -11.97
C ALA A 104 2.58 -9.43 -11.35
N TYR A 105 3.76 -8.89 -11.07
CA TYR A 105 3.98 -7.50 -10.69
C TYR A 105 5.31 -7.07 -11.33
N GLY A 106 5.54 -5.78 -11.43
CA GLY A 106 6.68 -5.23 -12.18
C GLY A 106 6.39 -4.95 -13.65
N SER A 107 5.13 -5.02 -14.11
CA SER A 107 4.77 -4.57 -15.46
C SER A 107 4.79 -3.04 -15.53
N SER A 108 5.12 -2.47 -16.69
CA SER A 108 5.07 -1.02 -16.93
C SER A 108 3.64 -0.47 -17.05
N ASP A 109 2.66 -1.34 -17.23
CA ASP A 109 1.27 -1.04 -17.52
C ASP A 109 0.30 -1.92 -16.72
N LEU A 110 -0.96 -1.48 -16.69
CA LEU A 110 -2.08 -2.14 -16.02
C LEU A 110 -3.24 -2.27 -16.99
N GLU A 111 -3.57 -3.50 -17.40
CA GLU A 111 -4.73 -3.79 -18.23
C GLU A 111 -5.98 -3.93 -17.38
N LEU A 112 -6.64 -2.80 -17.14
CA LEU A 112 -7.78 -2.68 -16.24
C LEU A 112 -9.04 -3.47 -16.69
N THR A 113 -9.06 -4.02 -17.92
CA THR A 113 -10.20 -4.75 -18.47
C THR A 113 -9.84 -6.18 -18.92
N LEU A 114 -10.01 -6.54 -20.20
CA LEU A 114 -9.69 -7.86 -20.73
C LEU A 114 -8.47 -7.72 -21.63
N GLU A 115 -7.64 -8.75 -21.65
CA GLU A 115 -6.52 -8.88 -22.56
C GLU A 115 -6.76 -10.11 -23.43
N HIS A 116 -6.76 -9.97 -24.76
CA HIS A 116 -7.04 -11.06 -25.71
C HIS A 116 -8.34 -11.88 -25.44
N GLY A 117 -9.33 -11.28 -24.76
CA GLY A 117 -10.59 -11.94 -24.40
C GLY A 117 -10.53 -12.76 -23.10
N GLU A 118 -9.42 -12.68 -22.35
CA GLU A 118 -9.21 -13.37 -21.08
C GLU A 118 -9.50 -12.47 -19.89
N LYS A 119 -9.95 -13.09 -18.79
CA LYS A 119 -10.24 -12.37 -17.55
C LYS A 119 -8.93 -11.90 -16.93
N LYS A 120 -8.74 -10.58 -16.87
CA LYS A 120 -7.69 -9.93 -16.09
C LYS A 120 -8.25 -9.45 -14.75
N PHE A 121 -7.45 -9.62 -13.71
CA PHE A 121 -7.64 -8.97 -12.43
C PHE A 121 -6.46 -8.03 -12.20
N VAL A 122 -6.74 -6.82 -11.75
CA VAL A 122 -5.71 -5.86 -11.33
C VAL A 122 -5.87 -5.65 -9.82
N GLY A 123 -4.76 -5.77 -9.10
CA GLY A 123 -4.65 -5.51 -7.69
C GLY A 123 -3.86 -4.23 -7.45
N LEU A 124 -4.39 -3.33 -6.63
CA LEU A 124 -3.74 -2.06 -6.27
C LEU A 124 -3.70 -1.93 -4.76
N ARG A 125 -2.52 -1.81 -4.19
CA ARG A 125 -2.26 -1.67 -2.76
C ARG A 125 -1.76 -0.27 -2.45
N PHE A 126 -2.50 0.44 -1.61
CA PHE A 126 -2.09 1.75 -1.11
C PHE A 126 -1.70 1.61 0.35
N ARG A 127 -0.45 1.92 0.66
CA ARG A 127 0.12 1.82 2.00
C ARG A 127 -0.08 3.12 2.79
N TYR A 128 0.05 3.03 4.11
CA TYR A 128 0.12 4.20 4.99
C TYR A 128 -1.11 5.11 4.86
N ILE A 129 -2.30 4.50 4.86
CA ILE A 129 -3.58 5.21 4.84
C ILE A 129 -3.83 5.75 6.24
N ARG A 130 -3.49 7.03 6.46
CA ARG A 130 -3.57 7.69 7.77
C ARG A 130 -4.99 8.19 8.07
N ILE A 131 -5.97 7.29 8.00
CA ILE A 131 -7.36 7.58 8.36
C ILE A 131 -7.66 6.88 9.69
N PRO A 132 -8.15 7.59 10.72
CA PRO A 132 -8.61 6.97 11.96
C PRO A 132 -9.71 5.93 11.71
N GLN A 133 -9.74 4.88 12.52
CA GLN A 133 -10.81 3.89 12.49
C GLN A 133 -12.17 4.56 12.69
N GLY A 134 -13.16 4.15 11.89
CA GLY A 134 -14.52 4.68 11.96
C GLY A 134 -14.70 6.10 11.45
N ALA A 135 -13.65 6.76 10.92
CA ALA A 135 -13.79 8.07 10.30
C ALA A 135 -14.79 8.01 9.13
N THR A 136 -15.54 9.10 8.91
CA THR A 136 -16.55 9.15 7.85
C THR A 136 -15.90 9.45 6.52
N ILE A 137 -16.03 8.56 5.54
CA ILE A 137 -15.52 8.77 4.19
C ILE A 137 -16.53 9.59 3.37
N ASN A 138 -16.14 10.81 3.02
CA ASN A 138 -16.95 11.73 2.23
C ASN A 138 -16.86 11.33 0.74
N SER A 139 -15.63 11.12 0.25
CA SER A 139 -15.37 10.69 -1.11
C SER A 139 -14.08 9.89 -1.22
N ALA A 140 -14.00 8.98 -2.18
CA ALA A 140 -12.78 8.22 -2.48
C ALA A 140 -12.68 7.93 -3.98
N TYR A 141 -11.51 8.12 -4.57
CA TYR A 141 -11.27 7.90 -6.00
C TYR A 141 -9.88 7.33 -6.23
N ILE A 142 -9.72 6.53 -7.29
CA ILE A 142 -8.41 6.21 -7.84
C ILE A 142 -8.27 6.98 -9.16
N GLN A 143 -7.18 7.74 -9.28
CA GLN A 143 -6.79 8.43 -10.50
C GLN A 143 -5.69 7.64 -11.18
N PHE A 144 -5.96 7.25 -12.42
CA PHE A 144 -5.00 6.62 -13.33
C PHE A 144 -4.46 7.64 -14.34
N GLU A 145 -3.36 7.28 -14.99
CA GLU A 145 -2.83 7.97 -16.16
C GLU A 145 -2.85 6.99 -17.35
N THR A 146 -3.24 7.49 -18.52
CA THR A 146 -3.34 6.67 -19.74
C THR A 146 -1.95 6.22 -20.18
N ASP A 147 -1.77 4.93 -20.38
CA ASP A 147 -0.59 4.41 -21.05
C ASP A 147 -0.80 4.31 -22.57
N GLU A 148 -1.91 3.69 -22.97
CA GLU A 148 -2.19 3.46 -24.38
C GLU A 148 -3.56 3.99 -24.77
N VAL A 149 -3.62 4.53 -25.99
CA VAL A 149 -4.88 4.93 -26.62
C VAL A 149 -5.81 3.72 -26.67
N SER A 150 -6.98 3.87 -26.03
CA SER A 150 -7.93 2.79 -25.83
C SER A 150 -9.35 3.28 -26.08
N THR A 151 -9.72 3.27 -27.37
CA THR A 151 -10.97 3.83 -27.91
C THR A 151 -12.03 2.78 -28.25
N GLY A 152 -11.75 1.51 -27.96
CA GLY A 152 -12.70 0.40 -28.08
C GLY A 152 -13.94 0.58 -27.21
N ALA A 153 -14.96 -0.26 -27.45
CA ALA A 153 -16.23 -0.22 -26.73
C ALA A 153 -16.05 -0.20 -25.20
N LYS A 154 -16.95 0.50 -24.49
CA LYS A 154 -16.89 0.61 -23.03
C LYS A 154 -16.97 -0.79 -22.39
N LYS A 155 -16.17 -1.02 -21.35
CA LYS A 155 -16.16 -2.25 -20.57
C LYS A 155 -16.40 -1.96 -19.11
N GLN A 156 -17.29 -2.71 -18.49
CA GLN A 156 -17.58 -2.56 -17.08
C GLN A 156 -16.46 -3.22 -16.27
N ILE A 157 -15.89 -2.47 -15.35
CA ILE A 157 -14.94 -2.94 -14.33
C ILE A 157 -15.68 -2.97 -13.00
N GLN A 158 -15.61 -4.09 -12.30
CA GLN A 158 -16.07 -4.18 -10.92
C GLN A 158 -14.89 -3.91 -10.00
N ILE A 159 -15.03 -2.94 -9.11
CA ILE A 159 -14.01 -2.52 -8.14
C ILE A 159 -14.44 -2.97 -6.75
N PHE A 160 -13.59 -3.76 -6.11
CA PHE A 160 -13.77 -4.24 -4.74
C PHE A 160 -12.64 -3.73 -3.86
N THR A 161 -12.85 -3.72 -2.56
CA THR A 161 -11.78 -3.68 -1.57
C THR A 161 -11.52 -5.09 -1.02
N GLN A 162 -10.27 -5.39 -0.68
CA GLN A 162 -9.95 -6.58 0.10
C GLN A 162 -10.53 -6.42 1.51
N GLU A 163 -11.11 -7.50 2.03
CA GLU A 163 -11.51 -7.61 3.43
C GLU A 163 -10.29 -7.91 4.30
N SER A 164 -9.56 -6.87 4.70
CA SER A 164 -8.34 -6.99 5.51
C SER A 164 -8.14 -5.74 6.34
N ASP A 165 -7.66 -5.91 7.57
CA ASP A 165 -7.36 -4.79 8.47
C ASP A 165 -6.11 -4.03 8.00
N ASN A 166 -5.05 -4.77 7.68
CA ASN A 166 -3.86 -4.26 7.00
C ASN A 166 -3.53 -5.18 5.84
N ALA A 167 -3.86 -4.76 4.62
CA ALA A 167 -3.73 -5.62 3.45
C ALA A 167 -2.25 -5.98 3.17
N PRO A 168 -1.90 -7.26 2.96
CA PRO A 168 -0.55 -7.67 2.62
C PRO A 168 -0.19 -7.31 1.17
N GLN A 169 1.11 -7.22 0.88
CA GLN A 169 1.64 -7.05 -0.48
C GLN A 169 1.21 -8.19 -1.42
N PHE A 170 1.33 -7.99 -2.73
CA PHE A 170 1.12 -9.06 -3.69
C PHE A 170 2.32 -10.02 -3.74
N GLU A 171 2.05 -11.28 -4.07
CA GLU A 171 3.04 -12.34 -4.22
C GLU A 171 2.89 -13.02 -5.59
N LYS A 172 4.00 -13.49 -6.16
CA LYS A 172 4.04 -14.28 -7.42
C LYS A 172 3.56 -15.72 -7.18
N ILE A 173 2.38 -15.86 -6.59
CA ILE A 173 1.69 -17.14 -6.39
C ILE A 173 0.42 -17.17 -7.24
N SER A 174 -0.01 -18.37 -7.64
CA SER A 174 -1.24 -18.53 -8.41
C SER A 174 -2.41 -17.96 -7.61
N ARG A 175 -3.25 -17.15 -8.28
CA ARG A 175 -4.53 -16.67 -7.73
C ARG A 175 -4.41 -15.65 -6.58
N ASN A 176 -3.28 -14.96 -6.43
CA ASN A 176 -3.06 -14.03 -5.32
C ASN A 176 -4.01 -12.82 -5.30
N ILE A 177 -4.68 -12.51 -6.41
CA ILE A 177 -5.62 -11.37 -6.51
C ILE A 177 -7.06 -11.89 -6.44
N ASP A 178 -7.43 -12.90 -7.24
CA ASP A 178 -8.84 -13.28 -7.36
C ASP A 178 -9.41 -13.99 -6.13
N THR A 179 -8.56 -14.65 -5.33
CA THR A 179 -8.98 -15.33 -4.08
C THR A 179 -8.89 -14.45 -2.85
N ARG A 180 -8.42 -13.20 -2.95
CA ARG A 180 -8.45 -12.29 -1.79
C ARG A 180 -9.90 -12.10 -1.33
N PRO A 181 -10.17 -12.20 -0.02
CA PRO A 181 -11.52 -12.02 0.52
C PRO A 181 -11.98 -10.59 0.23
N ARG A 182 -13.27 -10.42 -0.07
CA ARG A 182 -13.87 -9.14 -0.48
C ARG A 182 -14.93 -8.77 0.53
N GLY A 183 -14.93 -7.53 1.04
CA GLY A 183 -15.79 -7.08 2.15
C GLY A 183 -17.29 -6.90 1.81
N GLY A 184 -17.77 -7.61 0.78
CA GLY A 184 -19.11 -7.47 0.20
C GLY A 184 -19.31 -6.13 -0.53
N GLY A 185 -20.18 -6.12 -1.53
CA GLY A 185 -20.41 -4.94 -2.38
C GLY A 185 -19.27 -4.66 -3.37
N HIS A 186 -19.56 -3.83 -4.36
CA HIS A 186 -18.59 -3.37 -5.36
C HIS A 186 -19.09 -2.07 -5.97
N VAL A 187 -18.18 -1.32 -6.58
CA VAL A 187 -18.52 -0.19 -7.44
C VAL A 187 -18.30 -0.59 -8.90
N ASN A 188 -19.29 -0.31 -9.74
CA ASN A 188 -19.17 -0.49 -11.17
C ASN A 188 -18.57 0.75 -11.80
N TRP A 189 -17.48 0.59 -12.54
CA TRP A 189 -16.88 1.64 -13.34
C TRP A 189 -17.04 1.31 -14.82
N LEU A 190 -17.50 2.28 -15.60
CA LEU A 190 -17.63 2.19 -17.04
C LEU A 190 -16.76 3.28 -17.68
N PRO A 191 -15.42 3.11 -17.72
CA PRO A 191 -14.51 4.13 -18.22
C PRO A 191 -14.85 4.56 -19.65
N SER A 192 -14.85 5.87 -19.85
CA SER A 192 -14.88 6.48 -21.19
C SER A 192 -13.65 6.09 -22.01
N LYS A 193 -13.66 6.38 -23.31
CA LYS A 193 -12.50 6.13 -24.19
C LYS A 193 -11.32 6.99 -23.72
N TRP A 194 -10.11 6.44 -23.80
CA TRP A 194 -8.88 7.20 -23.52
C TRP A 194 -8.22 7.52 -24.85
N HIS A 195 -8.17 8.81 -25.17
CA HIS A 195 -7.78 9.30 -26.50
C HIS A 195 -6.29 9.66 -26.58
N THR A 196 -5.67 9.95 -25.44
CA THR A 196 -4.35 10.57 -25.38
C THR A 196 -3.49 9.86 -24.33
N VAL A 197 -2.30 9.42 -24.72
CA VAL A 197 -1.28 8.89 -23.81
C VAL A 197 -0.85 9.99 -22.83
N GLY A 198 -0.69 9.64 -21.56
CA GLY A 198 -0.38 10.58 -20.49
C GLY A 198 -1.58 11.40 -19.99
N GLU A 199 -2.78 11.20 -20.54
CA GLU A 199 -3.96 11.89 -20.03
C GLU A 199 -4.32 11.38 -18.63
N ARG A 200 -4.47 12.32 -17.69
CA ARG A 200 -4.83 12.09 -16.28
C ARG A 200 -6.09 12.89 -15.91
N GLY A 201 -7.17 12.64 -16.64
CA GLY A 201 -8.42 13.41 -16.54
C GLY A 201 -9.57 12.65 -15.87
N PRO A 202 -10.79 13.22 -15.92
CA PRO A 202 -12.00 12.57 -15.40
C PRO A 202 -12.30 11.21 -16.04
N ALA A 203 -11.88 10.98 -17.29
CA ALA A 203 -12.06 9.69 -17.97
C ALA A 203 -11.19 8.56 -17.38
N GLN A 204 -10.07 8.92 -16.76
CA GLN A 204 -9.12 8.03 -16.08
C GLN A 204 -9.35 7.98 -14.56
N LYS A 205 -10.44 8.56 -14.05
CA LYS A 205 -10.81 8.53 -12.63
C LYS A 205 -11.94 7.53 -12.39
N THR A 206 -11.83 6.75 -11.31
CA THR A 206 -12.92 5.87 -10.89
C THR A 206 -14.16 6.68 -10.46
N PRO A 207 -15.35 6.05 -10.38
CA PRO A 207 -16.47 6.61 -9.63
C PRO A 207 -16.13 6.68 -8.14
N ASN A 208 -17.00 7.30 -7.34
CA ASN A 208 -16.81 7.40 -5.90
C ASN A 208 -16.82 6.00 -5.24
N LEU A 209 -15.70 5.65 -4.61
CA LEU A 209 -15.44 4.38 -3.93
C LEU A 209 -15.80 4.42 -2.45
N LYS A 210 -16.40 5.51 -1.94
CA LYS A 210 -16.64 5.71 -0.50
C LYS A 210 -17.30 4.52 0.18
N THR A 211 -18.23 3.83 -0.48
CA THR A 211 -19.00 2.73 0.12
C THR A 211 -18.13 1.52 0.42
N ILE A 212 -17.19 1.19 -0.48
CA ILE A 212 -16.27 0.06 -0.29
C ILE A 212 -15.06 0.43 0.57
N VAL A 213 -14.65 1.70 0.59
CA VAL A 213 -13.59 2.21 1.47
C VAL A 213 -14.09 2.32 2.92
N GLN A 214 -15.29 2.86 3.14
CA GLN A 214 -15.90 2.99 4.47
C GLN A 214 -15.95 1.64 5.20
N LYS A 215 -16.26 0.55 4.49
CA LYS A 215 -16.26 -0.79 5.05
C LYS A 215 -14.90 -1.22 5.60
N VAL A 216 -13.80 -0.85 4.93
CA VAL A 216 -12.44 -1.17 5.38
C VAL A 216 -12.08 -0.33 6.61
N ILE A 217 -12.39 0.96 6.58
CA ILE A 217 -12.10 1.90 7.68
C ILE A 217 -12.92 1.59 8.95
N ASN A 218 -14.08 0.96 8.79
CA ASN A 218 -14.94 0.53 9.90
C ASN A 218 -14.56 -0.83 10.50
N ARG A 219 -13.56 -1.54 9.96
CA ARG A 219 -13.18 -2.85 10.51
C ARG A 219 -12.58 -2.69 11.90
N ASP A 220 -12.88 -3.62 12.80
CA ASP A 220 -12.44 -3.56 14.20
C ASP A 220 -10.90 -3.55 14.36
N GLY A 221 -10.18 -4.23 13.45
CA GLY A 221 -8.72 -4.23 13.43
C GLY A 221 -8.10 -3.10 12.60
N TRP A 222 -8.90 -2.22 11.98
CA TRP A 222 -8.36 -1.10 11.22
C TRP A 222 -7.60 -0.15 12.13
N SER A 223 -6.37 0.19 11.74
CA SER A 223 -5.52 1.15 12.42
C SER A 223 -4.99 2.17 11.42
N SER A 224 -4.92 3.44 11.82
CA SER A 224 -4.36 4.50 10.99
C SER A 224 -2.91 4.17 10.60
N GLY A 225 -2.61 4.20 9.30
CA GLY A 225 -1.35 3.74 8.73
C GLY A 225 -1.41 2.35 8.10
N ASN A 226 -2.51 1.62 8.27
CA ASN A 226 -2.74 0.35 7.56
C ASN A 226 -2.87 0.56 6.05
N SER A 227 -2.76 -0.55 5.31
CA SER A 227 -2.85 -0.57 3.85
C SER A 227 -4.23 -1.03 3.37
N ILE A 228 -4.72 -0.42 2.29
CA ILE A 228 -5.94 -0.83 1.57
C ILE A 228 -5.55 -1.48 0.25
N VAL A 229 -6.19 -2.59 -0.09
CA VAL A 229 -6.10 -3.20 -1.42
C VAL A 229 -7.42 -3.04 -2.16
N PHE A 230 -7.34 -2.59 -3.41
CA PHE A 230 -8.42 -2.62 -4.38
C PHE A 230 -8.20 -3.76 -5.37
N LEU A 231 -9.30 -4.42 -5.73
CA LEU A 231 -9.32 -5.53 -6.67
C LEU A 231 -10.25 -5.14 -7.82
N LEU A 232 -9.68 -4.94 -9.00
CA LEU A 232 -10.38 -4.58 -10.22
C LEU A 232 -10.59 -5.84 -11.05
N LYS A 233 -11.81 -6.02 -11.52
CA LYS A 233 -12.20 -7.19 -12.33
C LYS A 233 -12.97 -6.71 -13.55
N GLY A 234 -12.44 -6.95 -14.74
CA GLY A 234 -13.19 -6.78 -15.98
C GLY A 234 -14.41 -7.71 -16.01
N LYS A 235 -15.59 -7.17 -16.30
CA LYS A 235 -16.80 -7.99 -16.50
C LYS A 235 -16.76 -8.62 -17.90
N ASN A 236 -17.13 -9.89 -17.98
CA ASN A 236 -17.31 -10.58 -19.24
C ASN A 236 -18.38 -9.86 -20.06
N ASP A 237 -18.00 -9.41 -21.25
CA ASP A 237 -18.93 -8.82 -22.19
C ASP A 237 -18.51 -9.28 -23.59
N VAL A 238 -19.46 -9.85 -24.34
CA VAL A 238 -19.27 -10.69 -25.54
C VAL A 238 -18.43 -10.04 -26.66
N ASN A 239 -18.26 -8.73 -26.61
CA ASN A 239 -17.40 -7.98 -27.54
C ASN A 239 -15.93 -7.97 -27.07
N LYS A 240 -15.09 -8.83 -27.64
CA LYS A 240 -13.73 -9.12 -27.13
C LYS A 240 -12.68 -8.00 -27.27
N ASN A 241 -13.02 -6.81 -27.80
CA ASN A 241 -12.03 -5.85 -28.31
C ASN A 241 -11.90 -4.54 -27.50
N GLY A 242 -12.36 -4.49 -26.25
CA GLY A 242 -12.29 -3.27 -25.40
C GLY A 242 -11.21 -3.36 -24.32
N LYS A 243 -10.11 -2.61 -24.46
CA LYS A 243 -9.07 -2.46 -23.42
C LYS A 243 -9.13 -1.12 -22.69
N ARG A 244 -8.57 -1.03 -21.48
CA ARG A 244 -8.16 0.21 -20.81
C ARG A 244 -6.81 -0.05 -20.17
N VAL A 245 -5.78 0.67 -20.61
CA VAL A 245 -4.40 0.42 -20.22
C VAL A 245 -3.87 1.66 -19.52
N ALA A 246 -3.62 1.52 -18.22
CA ALA A 246 -3.07 2.59 -17.39
C ALA A 246 -1.59 2.36 -17.13
N LYS A 247 -0.85 3.42 -16.83
CA LYS A 247 0.53 3.27 -16.36
C LYS A 247 0.55 2.61 -14.98
N ALA A 248 1.47 1.66 -14.80
CA ALA A 248 1.77 1.03 -13.51
C ALA A 248 2.82 1.84 -12.73
N TYR A 249 3.10 1.44 -11.49
CA TYR A 249 4.21 1.97 -10.70
C TYR A 249 5.57 1.77 -11.37
N ASN A 250 5.77 0.62 -12.00
CA ASN A 250 7.01 0.31 -12.70
C ASN A 250 7.12 0.96 -14.08
N ARG A 251 6.20 1.88 -14.43
CA ARG A 251 6.47 2.82 -15.52
C ARG A 251 7.55 3.79 -15.06
N ASP A 252 8.54 4.02 -15.92
CA ASP A 252 9.81 4.75 -15.68
C ASP A 252 9.78 5.93 -14.67
N ASP A 253 8.66 6.64 -14.54
CA ASP A 253 8.43 7.69 -13.54
C ASP A 253 7.36 7.27 -12.49
N PRO A 254 7.72 7.02 -11.22
CA PRO A 254 6.77 6.73 -10.14
C PRO A 254 5.69 7.79 -9.92
N ALA A 255 5.88 9.03 -10.41
CA ALA A 255 4.87 10.08 -10.32
C ALA A 255 3.60 9.77 -11.11
N VAL A 256 3.68 8.92 -12.14
CA VAL A 256 2.53 8.52 -12.98
C VAL A 256 1.76 7.33 -12.42
N ALA A 257 2.24 6.74 -11.33
CA ALA A 257 1.61 5.59 -10.69
C ALA A 257 0.16 5.91 -10.24
N PRO A 258 -0.72 4.90 -10.16
CA PRO A 258 -2.07 5.08 -9.66
C PRO A 258 -2.10 5.79 -8.30
N GLU A 259 -3.05 6.69 -8.13
CA GLU A 259 -3.18 7.52 -6.92
C GLU A 259 -4.57 7.39 -6.32
N LEU A 260 -4.62 7.03 -5.03
CA LEU A 260 -5.81 7.05 -4.21
C LEU A 260 -5.97 8.42 -3.56
N ILE A 261 -7.13 9.04 -3.77
CA ILE A 261 -7.55 10.28 -3.13
C ILE A 261 -8.75 9.96 -2.25
N ILE A 262 -8.66 10.24 -0.95
CA ILE A 262 -9.77 10.06 -0.01
C ILE A 262 -9.99 11.35 0.76
N GLU A 263 -11.24 11.82 0.74
CA GLU A 263 -11.72 12.87 1.63
C GLU A 263 -12.52 12.23 2.77
N TYR A 264 -12.21 12.59 4.01
CA TYR A 264 -12.88 12.07 5.18
C TYR A 264 -13.14 13.16 6.22
N SER A 265 -14.18 12.95 7.03
CA SER A 265 -14.47 13.73 8.23
C SER A 265 -14.15 12.92 9.47
N GLY A 266 -13.37 13.49 10.37
CA GLY A 266 -12.97 12.85 11.62
C GLY A 266 -11.80 13.56 12.29
N PRO A 267 -11.16 12.91 13.28
CA PRO A 267 -9.98 13.47 13.94
C PRO A 267 -8.85 13.76 12.94
N GLU A 268 -8.09 14.81 13.22
CA GLU A 268 -6.92 15.17 12.42
C GLU A 268 -5.91 14.01 12.44
N PRO A 269 -5.34 13.63 11.28
CA PRO A 269 -4.43 12.51 11.22
C PRO A 269 -3.14 12.83 11.97
N LYS A 270 -2.58 11.83 12.66
CA LYS A 270 -1.26 11.98 13.27
C LYS A 270 -0.24 12.30 12.17
N LYS A 271 0.54 13.36 12.39
CA LYS A 271 1.65 13.75 11.51
C LYS A 271 2.77 12.71 11.61
N THR A 272 3.47 12.52 10.51
CA THR A 272 4.72 11.77 10.49
C THR A 272 5.87 12.57 11.06
N ARG A 273 6.97 11.86 11.37
CA ARG A 273 8.23 12.51 11.72
C ARG A 273 8.66 13.49 10.63
N LEU A 274 8.53 13.12 9.35
CA LEU A 274 8.81 14.03 8.25
C LEU A 274 7.93 15.29 8.28
N GLU A 275 6.61 15.13 8.40
CA GLU A 275 5.67 16.26 8.44
C GLU A 275 5.89 17.16 9.67
N VAL A 276 6.22 16.58 10.83
CA VAL A 276 6.57 17.34 12.04
C VAL A 276 7.87 18.12 11.84
N MET A 277 8.91 17.48 11.28
CA MET A 277 10.20 18.14 11.05
C MET A 277 10.10 19.25 9.99
N GLN A 278 9.37 19.02 8.90
CA GLN A 278 9.09 20.06 7.89
C GLN A 278 8.30 21.23 8.48
N SER A 279 7.30 20.94 9.32
CA SER A 279 6.54 21.98 10.02
C SER A 279 7.43 22.82 10.94
N ALA A 280 8.41 22.20 11.61
CA ALA A 280 9.34 22.90 12.50
C ALA A 280 10.33 23.78 11.73
N LEU A 281 10.83 23.31 10.58
CA LEU A 281 11.75 24.07 9.73
C LEU A 281 11.11 25.30 9.08
N ASN A 282 9.82 25.24 8.75
CA ASN A 282 9.10 26.36 8.12
C ASN A 282 8.67 27.45 9.12
N THR A 283 8.87 27.24 10.43
CA THR A 283 8.54 28.21 11.49
C THR A 283 9.73 29.02 12.00
N VAL A 284 10.94 28.80 11.45
CA VAL A 284 12.18 29.55 11.76
C VAL A 284 12.48 30.51 10.62
#